data_AF-A0A2E9A0F2-F1
#
_entry.id   AF-A0A2E9A0F2-F1
#
_cell.length_a   1.000
_cell.length_b   1.000
_cell.length_c   1.000
_cell.angle_alpha   90.00
_cell.angle_beta   90.00
_cell.angle_gamma   90.00
#
_symmetry.space_group_name_H-M   'P 1'
#
loop_
_entity.id
_entity.type
_entity.pdbx_description
1 polymer ?
#
loop_
_entity_poly.entity_id
_entity_poly.type
_entity_poly.pdbx_seq_one_letter_code
_entity_poly.pdbx_strand_id
1 'polypeptide(L)'
;MSNLNTQDQPEAIVHGYVAQDVSEQAVKEGADVTLTSLFKKEEMTAAEQEVNDAMHEGVTILNGVMPVKIEKDDNNRATAIIVAECEMEDNVPKPVKGTEKRIEADLIVSAIGQTPDIDGLEDMGNEKGFFEVDNFYRHKTKEGHFVAGDIIRPHLLTTAIGQGSIAADSIKSYFENNDFKRRPKVDVHHFNLLEKLRETDLNPDEYKASEAPDELRGSDQSTAVVHNFEDRSAHEVIPSTELFLGHFKHEDRVKRGEAVPQGDDVIDNFEDRIIGLTEEEAIKEASRCMSCGMCFECDNCVIYCPQDAVFRVKKDKSTMGRYVDTDYDKCIGCHICADVCPTGYIKMGLGE
;
A
#
# COMPACT_ATOMS: atom_id res chain seq x y z
N MET A 1 11.92 -38.36 30.30
CA MET A 1 12.61 -37.07 30.54
C MET A 1 11.67 -36.16 31.32
N SER A 2 11.67 -36.17 32.66
CA SER A 2 10.66 -35.41 33.44
C SER A 2 11.17 -34.93 34.80
N ASN A 3 12.05 -33.92 34.80
CA ASN A 3 12.39 -33.11 35.99
C ASN A 3 12.95 -31.74 35.55
N LEU A 4 12.34 -31.10 34.53
CA LEU A 4 12.61 -29.69 34.25
C LEU A 4 11.81 -28.85 35.26
N ASN A 5 12.38 -27.76 35.80
CA ASN A 5 11.58 -26.82 36.59
C ASN A 5 10.51 -26.22 35.68
N THR A 6 9.39 -25.77 36.25
CA THR A 6 8.27 -25.18 35.47
C THR A 6 8.70 -24.01 34.58
N GLN A 7 9.75 -23.27 34.96
CA GLN A 7 10.31 -22.17 34.15
C GLN A 7 11.18 -22.66 32.99
N ASP A 8 11.69 -23.89 33.07
CA ASP A 8 12.55 -24.52 32.05
C ASP A 8 11.73 -25.40 31.09
N GLN A 9 10.39 -25.36 31.19
CA GLN A 9 9.51 -26.12 30.33
C GLN A 9 9.31 -25.40 28.99
N PRO A 10 9.29 -26.13 27.85
CA PRO A 10 9.07 -25.54 26.52
C PRO A 10 7.82 -24.65 26.45
N GLU A 11 6.75 -25.04 27.15
CA GLU A 11 5.50 -24.27 27.22
C GLU A 11 5.63 -22.87 27.84
N ALA A 12 6.62 -22.64 28.71
CA ALA A 12 6.85 -21.34 29.35
C ALA A 12 7.52 -20.31 28.43
N ILE A 13 8.06 -20.76 27.29
CA ILE A 13 8.91 -19.96 26.38
C ILE A 13 8.07 -19.35 25.23
N VAL A 14 6.97 -19.99 24.82
CA VAL A 14 6.33 -19.77 23.50
C VAL A 14 5.00 -18.97 23.55
N HIS A 15 4.78 -18.13 24.57
CA HIS A 15 3.47 -17.51 24.76
C HIS A 15 3.10 -16.40 23.74
N GLY A 16 2.01 -16.59 22.98
CA GLY A 16 1.14 -15.50 22.51
C GLY A 16 1.29 -14.98 21.08
N TYR A 17 2.04 -15.64 20.20
CA TYR A 17 2.35 -15.14 18.85
C TYR A 17 1.79 -16.00 17.70
N VAL A 18 1.84 -15.48 16.46
CA VAL A 18 1.42 -16.19 15.23
C VAL A 18 2.46 -17.25 14.87
N ALA A 19 2.11 -18.24 14.04
CA ALA A 19 2.92 -19.44 13.74
C ALA A 19 4.41 -19.15 13.47
N GLN A 20 4.65 -18.13 12.63
CA GLN A 20 5.98 -17.77 12.20
C GLN A 20 6.78 -17.09 13.32
N ASP A 21 6.19 -16.08 13.97
CA ASP A 21 6.77 -15.43 15.16
C ASP A 21 7.13 -16.45 16.25
N VAL A 22 6.23 -17.42 16.49
CA VAL A 22 6.47 -18.52 17.44
C VAL A 22 7.69 -19.34 17.00
N SER A 23 7.78 -19.69 15.71
CA SER A 23 8.88 -20.51 15.21
C SER A 23 10.24 -19.80 15.31
N GLU A 24 10.30 -18.52 14.95
CA GLU A 24 11.53 -17.71 14.99
C GLU A 24 11.99 -17.48 16.43
N GLN A 25 11.07 -17.16 17.36
CA GLN A 25 11.42 -17.00 18.78
C GLN A 25 11.90 -18.32 19.41
N ALA A 26 11.25 -19.44 19.09
CA ALA A 26 11.66 -20.74 19.62
C ALA A 26 13.07 -21.15 19.14
N VAL A 27 13.42 -20.87 17.88
CA VAL A 27 14.78 -21.09 17.35
C VAL A 27 15.81 -20.26 18.11
N LYS A 28 15.52 -18.98 18.39
CA LYS A 28 16.42 -18.08 19.13
C LYS A 28 16.73 -18.56 20.55
N GLU A 29 15.81 -19.31 21.14
CA GLU A 29 15.97 -19.98 22.44
C GLU A 29 16.62 -21.39 22.33
N GLY A 30 17.04 -21.79 21.13
CA GLY A 30 17.77 -23.02 20.86
C GLY A 30 16.91 -24.26 20.55
N ALA A 31 15.63 -24.08 20.18
CA ALA A 31 14.76 -25.19 19.81
C ALA A 31 14.95 -25.64 18.35
N ASP A 32 14.85 -26.95 18.10
CA ASP A 32 14.67 -27.50 16.76
C ASP A 32 13.22 -27.33 16.32
N VAL A 33 12.95 -26.42 15.37
CA VAL A 33 11.58 -26.04 15.00
C VAL A 33 11.17 -26.58 13.64
N THR A 34 10.00 -27.23 13.60
CA THR A 34 9.32 -27.61 12.36
C THR A 34 7.98 -26.88 12.25
N LEU A 35 7.83 -26.05 11.21
CA LEU A 35 6.58 -25.37 10.87
C LEU A 35 5.82 -26.19 9.82
N THR A 36 4.57 -26.54 10.12
CA THR A 36 3.69 -27.25 9.18
C THR A 36 2.69 -26.31 8.53
N SER A 37 2.51 -26.39 7.21
CA SER A 37 1.54 -25.60 6.43
C SER A 37 0.62 -26.49 5.59
N LEU A 38 -0.67 -26.14 5.55
CA LEU A 38 -1.66 -26.77 4.67
C LEU A 38 -1.37 -26.48 3.20
N PHE A 39 -0.86 -25.28 2.90
CA PHE A 39 -0.58 -24.83 1.54
C PHE A 39 0.86 -25.17 1.15
N LYS A 40 1.09 -25.43 -0.13
CA LYS A 40 2.45 -25.51 -0.70
C LYS A 40 3.12 -24.14 -0.63
N LYS A 41 4.45 -24.10 -0.73
CA LYS A 41 5.23 -22.85 -0.57
C LYS A 41 4.74 -21.75 -1.51
N GLU A 42 4.39 -22.11 -2.74
CA GLU A 42 3.92 -21.19 -3.78
C GLU A 42 2.50 -20.64 -3.51
N GLU A 43 1.77 -21.25 -2.59
CA GLU A 43 0.38 -20.95 -2.22
C GLU A 43 0.26 -20.43 -0.78
N MET A 44 1.39 -20.24 -0.08
CA MET A 44 1.39 -19.69 1.28
C MET A 44 0.91 -18.24 1.28
N THR A 45 0.17 -17.85 2.33
CA THR A 45 -0.32 -16.48 2.50
C THR A 45 0.73 -15.51 3.04
N ALA A 46 1.79 -16.04 3.65
CA ALA A 46 2.93 -15.27 4.13
C ALA A 46 3.74 -14.69 2.96
N ALA A 47 4.41 -13.56 3.17
CA ALA A 47 5.27 -13.01 2.13
C ALA A 47 6.44 -13.96 1.83
N GLU A 48 6.87 -14.02 0.57
CA GLU A 48 7.99 -14.90 0.18
C GLU A 48 9.26 -14.61 0.98
N GLN A 49 9.51 -13.33 1.27
CA GLN A 49 10.61 -12.89 2.14
C GLN A 49 10.51 -13.50 3.54
N GLU A 50 9.34 -13.44 4.17
CA GLU A 50 9.10 -14.00 5.51
C GLU A 50 9.36 -15.51 5.53
N VAL A 51 8.86 -16.25 4.53
CA VAL A 51 9.10 -17.70 4.43
C VAL A 51 10.59 -18.01 4.29
N ASN A 52 11.31 -17.23 3.48
CA ASN A 52 12.73 -17.40 3.29
C ASN A 52 13.51 -17.07 4.57
N ASP A 53 13.12 -16.02 5.30
CA ASP A 53 13.77 -15.63 6.55
C ASP A 53 13.65 -16.72 7.63
N ALA A 54 12.46 -17.25 7.86
CA ALA A 54 12.26 -18.38 8.78
C ALA A 54 13.15 -19.58 8.42
N MET A 55 13.27 -19.91 7.12
CA MET A 55 14.16 -20.98 6.67
C MET A 55 15.64 -20.67 6.92
N HIS A 56 16.08 -19.41 6.75
CA HIS A 56 17.46 -19.01 7.04
C HIS A 56 17.77 -19.02 8.54
N GLU A 57 16.79 -18.73 9.40
CA GLU A 57 16.93 -18.89 10.86
C GLU A 57 17.03 -20.37 11.27
N GLY A 58 16.71 -21.32 10.38
CA GLY A 58 16.82 -22.76 10.64
C GLY A 58 15.48 -23.46 10.86
N VAL A 59 14.36 -22.77 10.65
CA VAL A 59 13.03 -23.38 10.72
C VAL A 59 12.86 -24.36 9.56
N THR A 60 12.53 -25.62 9.89
CA THR A 60 12.16 -26.63 8.88
C THR A 60 10.70 -26.43 8.49
N ILE A 61 10.44 -26.10 7.22
CA ILE A 61 9.06 -25.95 6.72
C ILE A 61 8.60 -27.25 6.04
N LEU A 62 7.54 -27.85 6.56
CA LEU A 62 6.80 -28.94 5.93
C LEU A 62 5.48 -28.39 5.39
N ASN A 63 5.38 -28.31 4.07
CA ASN A 63 4.22 -27.71 3.39
C ASN A 63 3.32 -28.78 2.75
N GLY A 64 2.09 -28.40 2.41
CA GLY A 64 1.10 -29.34 1.85
C GLY A 64 0.76 -30.49 2.79
N VAL A 65 0.87 -30.29 4.11
CA VAL A 65 0.57 -31.31 5.11
C VAL A 65 -0.46 -30.80 6.12
N MET A 66 -1.26 -31.70 6.65
CA MET A 66 -2.22 -31.41 7.71
C MET A 66 -2.06 -32.35 8.91
N PRO A 67 -2.33 -31.89 10.13
CA PRO A 67 -2.31 -32.73 11.31
C PRO A 67 -3.47 -33.74 11.29
N VAL A 68 -3.16 -35.01 11.57
CA VAL A 68 -4.13 -36.12 11.64
C VAL A 68 -4.34 -36.57 13.08
N LYS A 69 -3.27 -36.63 13.88
CA LYS A 69 -3.32 -37.13 15.26
C LYS A 69 -2.18 -36.55 16.09
N ILE A 70 -2.43 -36.32 17.37
CA ILE A 70 -1.40 -36.06 18.38
C ILE A 70 -1.20 -37.32 19.21
N GLU A 71 0.04 -37.76 19.34
CA GLU A 71 0.42 -38.85 20.25
C GLU A 71 0.77 -38.28 21.62
N LYS A 72 0.30 -38.95 22.67
CA LYS A 72 0.49 -38.53 24.05
C LYS A 72 1.10 -39.66 24.88
N ASP A 73 1.89 -39.28 25.87
CA ASP A 73 2.40 -40.21 26.88
C ASP A 73 1.34 -40.55 27.96
N ASP A 74 1.73 -41.39 28.93
CA ASP A 74 0.88 -41.79 30.06
C ASP A 74 0.47 -40.62 30.97
N ASN A 75 1.19 -39.49 30.89
CA ASN A 75 0.90 -38.27 31.63
C ASN A 75 0.06 -37.27 30.79
N ASN A 76 -0.47 -37.71 29.65
CA ASN A 76 -1.25 -36.89 28.72
C ASN A 76 -0.47 -35.73 28.09
N ARG A 77 0.87 -35.79 28.10
CA ARG A 77 1.75 -34.83 27.40
C ARG A 77 1.92 -35.23 25.95
N ALA A 78 1.87 -34.26 25.04
CA ALA A 78 2.17 -34.49 23.64
C ALA A 78 3.63 -34.90 23.45
N THR A 79 3.88 -35.91 22.62
CA THR A 79 5.24 -36.42 22.32
C THR A 79 5.52 -36.52 20.82
N ALA A 80 4.48 -36.49 19.99
CA ALA A 80 4.60 -36.43 18.55
C ALA A 80 3.32 -35.93 17.90
N ILE A 81 3.46 -35.40 16.68
CA ILE A 81 2.37 -35.12 15.76
C ILE A 81 2.45 -36.04 14.55
N ILE A 82 1.32 -36.60 14.17
CA ILE A 82 1.16 -37.35 12.92
C ILE A 82 0.56 -36.39 11.91
N VAL A 83 1.28 -36.16 10.82
CA VAL A 83 0.83 -35.35 9.69
C VAL A 83 0.65 -36.21 8.45
N ALA A 84 -0.25 -35.84 7.55
CA ALA A 84 -0.40 -36.46 6.25
C ALA A 84 -0.35 -35.38 5.17
N GLU A 85 0.04 -35.75 3.95
CA GLU A 85 -0.14 -34.86 2.80
C GLU A 85 -1.63 -34.50 2.67
N CYS A 86 -1.91 -33.25 2.31
CA CYS A 86 -3.28 -32.77 2.18
C CYS A 86 -3.58 -32.23 0.79
N GLU A 87 -4.78 -32.51 0.32
CA GLU A 87 -5.36 -31.94 -0.89
C GLU A 87 -6.55 -31.06 -0.54
N MET A 88 -6.71 -29.95 -1.25
CA MET A 88 -7.83 -29.04 -1.07
C MET A 88 -9.01 -29.52 -1.93
N GLU A 89 -10.09 -29.95 -1.29
CA GLU A 89 -11.35 -30.31 -1.96
C GLU A 89 -12.44 -29.36 -1.45
N ASP A 90 -13.05 -28.57 -2.35
CA ASP A 90 -14.06 -27.55 -2.01
C ASP A 90 -13.63 -26.55 -0.91
N ASN A 91 -12.37 -26.10 -0.95
CA ASN A 91 -11.73 -25.27 0.08
C ASN A 91 -11.59 -25.93 1.47
N VAL A 92 -11.78 -27.25 1.57
CA VAL A 92 -11.57 -28.02 2.79
C VAL A 92 -10.35 -28.93 2.62
N PRO A 93 -9.33 -28.84 3.48
CA PRO A 93 -8.18 -29.74 3.42
C PRO A 93 -8.60 -31.16 3.81
N LYS A 94 -8.26 -32.15 2.97
CA LYS A 94 -8.46 -33.58 3.26
C LYS A 94 -7.12 -34.33 3.25
N PRO A 95 -6.91 -35.25 4.21
CA PRO A 95 -5.66 -35.99 4.27
C PRO A 95 -5.62 -37.10 3.22
N VAL A 96 -4.46 -37.25 2.57
CA VAL A 96 -4.17 -38.34 1.64
C VAL A 96 -3.75 -39.57 2.46
N LYS A 97 -4.62 -40.59 2.49
CA LYS A 97 -4.37 -41.82 3.24
C LYS A 97 -3.10 -42.52 2.79
N GLY A 98 -2.30 -43.02 3.73
CA GLY A 98 -1.05 -43.74 3.46
C GLY A 98 0.18 -42.85 3.35
N THR A 99 0.03 -41.52 3.51
CA THR A 99 1.14 -40.54 3.52
C THR A 99 1.51 -40.09 4.93
N GLU A 100 1.01 -40.77 5.96
CA GLU A 100 1.18 -40.38 7.35
C GLU A 100 2.67 -40.42 7.76
N LYS A 101 3.16 -39.32 8.32
CA LYS A 101 4.52 -39.17 8.85
C LYS A 101 4.44 -38.77 10.33
N ARG A 102 5.27 -39.41 11.15
CA ARG A 102 5.42 -39.09 12.56
C ARG A 102 6.54 -38.06 12.73
N ILE A 103 6.24 -36.96 13.38
CA ILE A 103 7.21 -35.93 13.77
C ILE A 103 7.25 -35.93 15.30
N GLU A 104 8.40 -36.28 15.86
CA GLU A 104 8.63 -36.23 17.30
C GLU A 104 8.74 -34.76 17.75
N ALA A 105 8.07 -34.41 18.85
CA ALA A 105 8.04 -33.04 19.34
C ALA A 105 7.74 -33.01 20.85
N ASP A 106 8.49 -32.19 21.58
CA ASP A 106 8.26 -31.92 23.01
C ASP A 106 7.15 -30.88 23.23
N LEU A 107 6.92 -30.02 22.24
CA LEU A 107 5.91 -28.97 22.23
C LEU A 107 5.23 -28.90 20.85
N ILE A 108 3.90 -28.84 20.84
CA ILE A 108 3.12 -28.65 19.63
C ILE A 108 2.30 -27.37 19.81
N VAL A 109 2.58 -26.36 18.99
CA VAL A 109 1.86 -25.08 19.02
C VAL A 109 0.84 -25.05 17.88
N SER A 110 -0.43 -24.85 18.24
CA SER A 110 -1.50 -24.67 17.26
C SER A 110 -1.56 -23.22 16.82
N ALA A 111 -1.19 -22.94 15.57
CA ALA A 111 -1.18 -21.59 15.00
C ALA A 111 -2.13 -21.46 13.80
N ILE A 112 -3.38 -21.88 14.00
CA ILE A 112 -4.43 -21.99 12.98
C ILE A 112 -5.23 -20.70 12.75
N GLY A 113 -4.76 -19.57 13.28
CA GLY A 113 -5.41 -18.27 13.18
C GLY A 113 -6.01 -17.79 14.51
N GLN A 114 -6.92 -16.83 14.40
CA GLN A 114 -7.53 -16.12 15.53
C GLN A 114 -9.04 -16.12 15.38
N THR A 115 -9.75 -16.12 16.50
CA THR A 115 -11.21 -16.06 16.57
C THR A 115 -11.61 -14.90 17.49
N PRO A 116 -12.70 -14.18 17.20
CA PRO A 116 -13.24 -13.17 18.10
C PRO A 116 -13.53 -13.74 19.49
N ASP A 117 -13.06 -13.04 20.51
CA ASP A 117 -13.55 -13.20 21.88
C ASP A 117 -14.56 -12.07 22.15
N ILE A 118 -15.82 -12.46 22.35
CA ILE A 118 -16.97 -11.55 22.46
C ILE A 118 -17.76 -11.81 23.74
N ASP A 119 -17.15 -12.43 24.75
CA ASP A 119 -17.78 -12.65 26.05
C ASP A 119 -18.30 -11.31 26.62
N GLY A 120 -19.62 -11.23 26.82
CA GLY A 120 -20.32 -10.01 27.26
C GLY A 120 -20.60 -8.96 26.18
N LEU A 121 -20.27 -9.22 24.91
CA LEU A 121 -20.55 -8.37 23.74
C LEU A 121 -21.25 -9.17 22.62
N GLU A 122 -21.95 -10.23 22.97
CA GLU A 122 -22.55 -11.16 22.00
C GLU A 122 -23.60 -10.48 21.11
N ASP A 123 -24.22 -9.41 21.61
CA ASP A 123 -25.21 -8.62 20.89
C ASP A 123 -24.60 -7.69 19.81
N MET A 124 -23.28 -7.56 19.77
CA MET A 124 -22.52 -6.81 18.78
C MET A 124 -21.97 -7.71 17.66
N GLY A 125 -21.67 -8.97 17.97
CA GLY A 125 -21.16 -9.94 17.00
C GLY A 125 -22.24 -10.51 16.08
N ASN A 126 -21.83 -10.94 14.88
CA ASN A 126 -22.62 -11.83 14.04
C ASN A 126 -22.53 -13.29 14.53
N GLU A 127 -23.11 -14.23 13.80
CA GLU A 127 -23.09 -15.68 14.13
C GLU A 127 -21.68 -16.27 14.29
N LYS A 128 -20.64 -15.61 13.76
CA LYS A 128 -19.23 -15.99 13.86
C LYS A 128 -18.44 -15.13 14.86
N GLY A 129 -19.11 -14.25 15.59
CA GLY A 129 -18.51 -13.33 16.56
C GLY A 129 -17.86 -12.08 15.97
N PHE A 130 -17.88 -11.88 14.65
CA PHE A 130 -17.30 -10.68 14.02
C PHE A 130 -18.29 -9.52 14.00
N PHE A 131 -17.79 -8.30 14.12
CA PHE A 131 -18.61 -7.09 14.15
C PHE A 131 -18.79 -6.54 12.74
N GLU A 132 -20.02 -6.24 12.36
CA GLU A 132 -20.31 -5.70 11.03
C GLU A 132 -20.32 -4.18 11.00
N VAL A 133 -19.50 -3.60 10.12
CA VAL A 133 -19.35 -2.15 9.98
C VAL A 133 -19.69 -1.62 8.58
N ASP A 134 -19.94 -0.31 8.50
CA ASP A 134 -19.99 0.43 7.23
C ASP A 134 -18.60 0.98 6.81
N ASN A 135 -18.57 1.77 5.74
CA ASN A 135 -17.34 2.37 5.20
C ASN A 135 -16.70 3.44 6.13
N PHE A 136 -17.37 3.79 7.22
CA PHE A 136 -16.92 4.74 8.25
C PHE A 136 -16.67 4.04 9.59
N TYR A 137 -16.58 2.71 9.58
CA TYR A 137 -16.34 1.91 10.78
C TYR A 137 -17.41 2.07 11.87
N ARG A 138 -18.63 2.45 11.46
CA ARG A 138 -19.81 2.45 12.35
C ARG A 138 -20.43 1.07 12.38
N HIS A 139 -20.83 0.63 13.57
CA HIS A 139 -21.55 -0.62 13.71
C HIS A 139 -22.89 -0.55 12.96
N LYS A 140 -23.16 -1.49 12.05
CA LYS A 140 -24.34 -1.43 11.15
C LYS A 140 -25.67 -1.38 11.89
N THR A 141 -25.76 -2.03 13.05
CA THR A 141 -27.01 -2.20 13.80
C THR A 141 -27.04 -1.48 15.16
N LYS A 142 -25.94 -0.84 15.56
CA LYS A 142 -25.79 -0.27 16.91
C LYS A 142 -25.35 1.18 16.79
N GLU A 143 -26.33 2.08 16.86
CA GLU A 143 -26.07 3.51 16.75
C GLU A 143 -25.09 3.98 17.85
N GLY A 144 -24.22 4.93 17.50
CA GLY A 144 -23.21 5.46 18.42
C GLY A 144 -22.03 4.51 18.69
N HIS A 145 -21.99 3.32 18.06
CA HIS A 145 -20.89 2.37 18.22
C HIS A 145 -19.98 2.37 16.98
N PHE A 146 -18.67 2.34 17.24
CA PHE A 146 -17.62 2.38 16.23
C PHE A 146 -16.64 1.26 16.53
N VAL A 147 -16.16 0.59 15.49
CA VAL A 147 -15.40 -0.64 15.63
C VAL A 147 -14.18 -0.57 14.74
N ALA A 148 -13.03 -1.01 15.25
CA ALA A 148 -11.79 -1.12 14.49
C ALA A 148 -11.00 -2.35 14.98
N GLY A 149 -10.07 -2.80 14.15
CA GLY A 149 -9.21 -3.95 14.40
C GLY A 149 -9.77 -5.29 13.92
N ASP A 150 -9.10 -6.35 14.35
CA ASP A 150 -9.34 -7.72 13.90
C ASP A 150 -10.72 -8.28 14.29
N ILE A 151 -11.41 -7.63 15.23
CA ILE A 151 -12.80 -7.96 15.62
C ILE A 151 -13.79 -7.79 14.44
N ILE A 152 -13.42 -7.01 13.41
CA ILE A 152 -14.17 -6.93 12.15
C ILE A 152 -13.79 -8.09 11.24
N ARG A 153 -12.49 -8.29 11.06
CA ARG A 153 -11.87 -9.35 10.26
C ARG A 153 -10.36 -9.32 10.52
N PRO A 154 -9.69 -10.46 10.80
CA PRO A 154 -8.26 -10.50 11.02
C PRO A 154 -7.49 -10.01 9.79
N HIS A 155 -6.55 -9.11 10.00
CA HIS A 155 -5.71 -8.56 8.94
C HIS A 155 -4.36 -8.07 9.50
N LEU A 156 -3.57 -7.40 8.66
CA LEU A 156 -2.34 -6.74 9.04
C LEU A 156 -2.57 -5.65 10.10
N LEU A 157 -1.61 -5.47 11.00
CA LEU A 157 -1.58 -4.39 12.00
C LEU A 157 -1.85 -3.00 11.37
N THR A 158 -1.26 -2.72 10.21
CA THR A 158 -1.44 -1.45 9.49
C THR A 158 -2.89 -1.21 9.08
N THR A 159 -3.65 -2.28 8.86
CA THR A 159 -5.08 -2.20 8.57
C THR A 159 -5.85 -1.78 9.82
N ALA A 160 -5.59 -2.41 10.96
CA ALA A 160 -6.20 -2.01 12.24
C ALA A 160 -5.91 -0.54 12.59
N ILE A 161 -4.67 -0.06 12.34
CA ILE A 161 -4.30 1.35 12.50
C ILE A 161 -5.13 2.25 11.58
N GLY A 162 -5.24 1.91 10.30
CA GLY A 162 -6.03 2.67 9.34
C GLY A 162 -7.53 2.71 9.70
N GLN A 163 -8.09 1.57 10.12
CA GLN A 163 -9.46 1.47 10.62
C GLN A 163 -9.66 2.38 11.84
N GLY A 164 -8.76 2.33 12.82
CA GLY A 164 -8.82 3.16 14.03
C GLY A 164 -8.78 4.66 13.71
N SER A 165 -7.95 5.07 12.75
CA SER A 165 -7.87 6.48 12.34
C SER A 165 -9.19 6.97 11.73
N ILE A 166 -9.83 6.18 10.86
CA ILE A 166 -11.13 6.52 10.26
C ILE A 166 -12.25 6.46 11.30
N ALA A 167 -12.22 5.49 12.21
CA ALA A 167 -13.19 5.39 13.30
C ALA A 167 -13.14 6.62 14.21
N ALA A 168 -11.94 7.14 14.53
CA ALA A 168 -11.77 8.36 15.33
C ALA A 168 -12.40 9.60 14.66
N ASP A 169 -12.15 9.81 13.36
CA ASP A 169 -12.76 10.89 12.58
C ASP A 169 -14.29 10.75 12.51
N SER A 170 -14.78 9.52 12.47
CA SER A 170 -16.21 9.21 12.44
C SER A 170 -16.86 9.48 13.80
N ILE A 171 -16.21 9.11 14.91
CA ILE A 171 -16.65 9.45 16.27
C ILE A 171 -16.75 10.98 16.43
N LYS A 172 -15.73 11.72 15.99
CA LYS A 172 -15.76 13.19 16.00
C LYS A 172 -16.95 13.73 15.21
N SER A 173 -17.13 13.26 13.98
CA SER A 173 -18.21 13.71 13.10
C SER A 173 -19.59 13.44 13.69
N TYR A 174 -19.76 12.28 14.36
CA TYR A 174 -20.99 11.90 15.07
C TYR A 174 -21.35 12.89 16.19
N PHE A 175 -20.37 13.30 17.01
CA PHE A 175 -20.62 14.28 18.08
C PHE A 175 -20.84 15.70 17.56
N GLU A 176 -20.24 16.06 16.42
CA GLU A 176 -20.38 17.39 15.82
C GLU A 176 -21.66 17.54 14.97
N ASN A 177 -22.46 16.47 14.80
CA ASN A 177 -23.58 16.40 13.84
C ASN A 177 -23.18 16.81 12.41
N ASN A 178 -21.95 16.49 12.03
CA ASN A 178 -21.42 16.74 10.69
C ASN A 178 -21.67 15.51 9.80
N ASP A 179 -21.88 15.76 8.50
CA ASP A 179 -21.90 14.68 7.52
C ASP A 179 -20.55 13.95 7.49
N PHE A 180 -20.60 12.61 7.54
CA PHE A 180 -19.42 11.77 7.46
C PHE A 180 -18.77 11.92 6.09
N LYS A 181 -17.64 12.62 6.03
CA LYS A 181 -16.85 12.75 4.81
C LYS A 181 -15.95 11.54 4.66
N ARG A 182 -15.98 10.91 3.49
CA ARG A 182 -15.07 9.80 3.18
C ARG A 182 -13.64 10.32 3.22
N ARG A 183 -12.82 9.73 4.09
CA ARG A 183 -11.38 10.03 4.10
C ARG A 183 -10.79 9.67 2.73
N PRO A 184 -9.94 10.53 2.13
CA PRO A 184 -9.16 10.17 0.96
C PRO A 184 -8.42 8.85 1.21
N LYS A 185 -8.36 7.96 0.20
CA LYS A 185 -7.66 6.67 0.34
C LYS A 185 -6.16 6.82 0.61
N VAL A 186 -5.59 7.98 0.29
CA VAL A 186 -4.20 8.33 0.50
C VAL A 186 -4.20 9.78 0.99
N ASP A 187 -3.47 10.06 2.07
CA ASP A 187 -3.10 11.43 2.45
C ASP A 187 -2.09 11.92 1.41
N VAL A 188 -2.59 12.41 0.29
CA VAL A 188 -1.78 13.01 -0.76
C VAL A 188 -1.65 14.50 -0.48
N HIS A 189 -0.42 14.99 -0.52
CA HIS A 189 -0.20 16.41 -0.73
C HIS A 189 -0.60 16.72 -2.17
N HIS A 190 -1.82 17.23 -2.34
CA HIS A 190 -2.27 17.71 -3.64
C HIS A 190 -1.46 18.96 -4.01
N PHE A 191 -0.85 18.95 -5.19
CA PHE A 191 -0.27 20.17 -5.75
C PHE A 191 -1.35 21.25 -5.83
N ASN A 192 -1.08 22.41 -5.24
CA ASN A 192 -1.98 23.54 -5.21
C ASN A 192 -1.37 24.68 -6.04
N LEU A 193 -1.88 24.89 -7.27
CA LEU A 193 -1.32 25.92 -8.14
C LEU A 193 -1.44 27.30 -7.50
N LEU A 194 -2.55 27.63 -6.85
CA LEU A 194 -2.74 28.94 -6.20
C LEU A 194 -1.73 29.20 -5.08
N GLU A 195 -1.32 28.17 -4.35
CA GLU A 195 -0.24 28.29 -3.38
C GLU A 195 1.11 28.51 -4.06
N LYS A 196 1.40 27.80 -5.16
CA LYS A 196 2.61 28.02 -5.95
C LYS A 196 2.69 29.37 -6.67
N LEU A 197 1.56 29.87 -7.15
CA LEU A 197 1.44 31.22 -7.69
C LEU A 197 1.67 32.26 -6.59
N ARG A 198 1.20 32.02 -5.36
CA ARG A 198 1.48 32.89 -4.20
C ARG A 198 2.96 32.95 -3.87
N GLU A 199 3.66 31.81 -3.89
CA GLU A 199 5.11 31.75 -3.65
C GLU A 199 5.93 32.55 -4.68
N THR A 200 5.38 32.81 -5.87
CA THR A 200 6.08 33.45 -6.99
C THR A 200 5.53 34.83 -7.37
N ASP A 201 4.66 35.42 -6.54
CA ASP A 201 3.99 36.70 -6.82
C ASP A 201 3.19 36.71 -8.15
N LEU A 202 2.67 35.55 -8.56
CA LEU A 202 1.88 35.34 -9.79
C LEU A 202 0.40 35.05 -9.51
N ASN A 203 -0.11 35.56 -8.39
CA ASN A 203 -1.50 35.34 -8.02
C ASN A 203 -2.45 35.93 -9.06
N PRO A 204 -3.61 35.28 -9.29
CA PRO A 204 -4.67 35.89 -10.05
C PRO A 204 -5.04 37.24 -9.46
N ASP A 205 -5.28 38.21 -10.32
CA ASP A 205 -5.78 39.53 -9.91
C ASP A 205 -7.15 39.41 -9.26
N GLU A 206 -7.50 40.39 -8.43
CA GLU A 206 -8.85 40.47 -7.88
C GLU A 206 -9.86 40.63 -9.01
N TYR A 207 -10.82 39.69 -9.10
CA TYR A 207 -11.92 39.79 -10.05
C TYR A 207 -12.79 40.99 -9.74
N LYS A 208 -12.96 41.87 -10.74
CA LYS A 208 -13.86 43.02 -10.66
C LYS A 208 -15.00 42.82 -11.64
N ALA A 209 -16.22 42.69 -11.10
CA ALA A 209 -17.41 42.63 -11.93
C ALA A 209 -17.58 43.94 -12.71
N SER A 210 -17.65 43.86 -14.04
CA SER A 210 -18.01 45.00 -14.90
C SER A 210 -19.52 45.23 -14.86
N GLU A 211 -19.93 46.50 -14.88
CA GLU A 211 -21.32 46.92 -15.08
C GLU A 211 -21.80 46.71 -16.53
N ALA A 212 -20.88 46.41 -17.45
CA ALA A 212 -21.14 46.08 -18.85
C ALA A 212 -20.81 44.60 -19.12
N PRO A 213 -21.79 43.68 -19.10
CA PRO A 213 -21.55 42.24 -19.24
C PRO A 213 -20.89 41.82 -20.55
N ASP A 214 -21.04 42.61 -21.62
CA ASP A 214 -20.41 42.33 -22.92
C ASP A 214 -18.89 42.57 -22.90
N GLU A 215 -18.36 43.34 -21.93
CA GLU A 215 -16.90 43.51 -21.72
C GLU A 215 -16.26 42.28 -21.04
N LEU A 216 -17.06 41.36 -20.50
CA LEU A 216 -16.62 40.14 -19.82
C LEU A 216 -16.77 38.88 -20.70
N ARG A 217 -16.90 39.04 -22.03
CA ARG A 217 -17.00 37.90 -22.94
C ARG A 217 -15.64 37.26 -23.15
N GLY A 218 -15.50 36.05 -22.64
CA GLY A 218 -14.26 35.27 -22.72
C GLY A 218 -13.36 35.55 -21.52
N SER A 219 -12.69 34.51 -21.04
CA SER A 219 -11.74 34.62 -19.94
C SER A 219 -10.30 34.39 -20.39
N ASP A 220 -10.06 34.06 -21.66
CA ASP A 220 -8.77 33.62 -22.20
C ASP A 220 -7.62 34.63 -22.02
N GLN A 221 -7.93 35.92 -21.86
CA GLN A 221 -6.96 36.98 -21.53
C GLN A 221 -7.07 37.50 -20.09
N SER A 222 -7.94 36.92 -19.27
CA SER A 222 -8.20 37.38 -17.91
C SER A 222 -7.10 36.91 -16.96
N THR A 223 -6.44 37.87 -16.31
CA THR A 223 -5.46 37.60 -15.24
C THR A 223 -6.13 37.29 -13.90
N ALA A 224 -7.46 37.41 -13.80
CA ALA A 224 -8.21 37.23 -12.56
C ALA A 224 -8.73 35.80 -12.35
N VAL A 225 -8.42 34.88 -13.27
CA VAL A 225 -8.87 33.48 -13.20
C VAL A 225 -7.68 32.53 -13.36
N VAL A 226 -7.78 31.36 -12.73
CA VAL A 226 -6.95 30.21 -13.08
C VAL A 226 -7.73 29.38 -14.08
N HIS A 227 -7.16 29.17 -15.25
CA HIS A 227 -7.76 28.34 -16.28
C HIS A 227 -7.56 26.86 -16.01
N ASN A 228 -8.49 26.05 -16.49
CA ASN A 228 -8.39 24.58 -16.41
C ASN A 228 -7.16 24.02 -17.15
N PHE A 229 -6.56 24.76 -18.08
CA PHE A 229 -5.29 24.35 -18.71
C PHE A 229 -4.06 24.76 -17.89
N GLU A 230 -4.22 25.66 -16.91
CA GLU A 230 -3.14 26.12 -16.02
C GLU A 230 -3.02 25.26 -14.77
N ASP A 231 -4.13 24.83 -14.16
CA ASP A 231 -4.15 23.92 -13.01
C ASP A 231 -4.88 22.61 -13.33
N ARG A 232 -4.12 21.54 -13.53
CA ARG A 232 -4.64 20.20 -13.83
C ARG A 232 -4.30 19.16 -12.77
N SER A 233 -3.61 19.58 -11.70
CA SER A 233 -3.16 18.66 -10.65
C SER A 233 -4.31 17.98 -9.91
N ALA A 234 -5.47 18.63 -9.87
CA ALA A 234 -6.67 18.13 -9.22
C ALA A 234 -7.40 17.06 -10.05
N HIS A 235 -7.09 16.93 -11.35
CA HIS A 235 -7.90 16.14 -12.28
C HIS A 235 -7.14 15.00 -12.95
N GLU A 236 -5.86 15.14 -13.28
CA GLU A 236 -5.18 14.12 -14.10
C GLU A 236 -3.70 13.94 -13.75
N VAL A 237 -3.38 12.80 -13.14
CA VAL A 237 -2.07 12.16 -13.35
C VAL A 237 -2.19 11.33 -14.62
N ILE A 238 -1.41 11.67 -15.65
CA ILE A 238 -1.40 10.89 -16.89
C ILE A 238 -1.01 9.42 -16.59
N PRO A 239 -1.81 8.43 -17.01
CA PRO A 239 -1.44 7.03 -16.80
C PRO A 239 -0.22 6.68 -17.67
N SER A 240 0.55 5.69 -17.25
CA SER A 240 1.73 5.23 -18.00
C SER A 240 1.41 4.78 -19.43
N THR A 241 0.16 4.38 -19.70
CA THR A 241 -0.36 4.01 -21.02
C THR A 241 -0.55 5.18 -21.98
N GLU A 242 -0.59 6.42 -21.47
CA GLU A 242 -0.77 7.63 -22.27
C GLU A 242 0.53 8.44 -22.44
N LEU A 243 1.60 8.12 -21.69
CA LEU A 243 2.88 8.82 -21.80
C LEU A 243 3.50 8.62 -23.20
N PHE A 244 3.87 9.72 -23.87
CA PHE A 244 4.65 9.65 -25.08
C PHE A 244 6.15 9.50 -24.75
N LEU A 245 6.64 8.27 -24.71
CA LEU A 245 8.04 7.96 -24.36
C LEU A 245 9.01 8.02 -25.54
N GLY A 246 8.54 8.34 -26.76
CA GLY A 246 9.34 8.29 -27.98
C GLY A 246 10.57 9.22 -27.99
N HIS A 247 10.61 10.21 -27.11
CA HIS A 247 11.76 11.11 -26.95
C HIS A 247 12.86 10.57 -26.03
N PHE A 248 12.60 9.48 -25.32
CA PHE A 248 13.47 8.96 -24.27
C PHE A 248 13.95 7.55 -24.57
N LYS A 249 15.19 7.25 -24.20
CA LYS A 249 15.70 5.88 -24.25
C LYS A 249 15.15 5.10 -23.07
N HIS A 250 14.85 3.83 -23.31
CA HIS A 250 14.53 2.91 -22.23
C HIS A 250 15.75 2.74 -21.32
N GLU A 251 15.51 2.87 -20.02
CA GLU A 251 16.48 2.59 -18.97
C GLU A 251 15.80 1.74 -17.90
N ASP A 252 16.48 0.70 -17.44
CA ASP A 252 15.94 -0.13 -16.38
C ASP A 252 15.93 0.61 -15.05
N ARG A 253 14.88 0.39 -14.26
CA ARG A 253 14.78 0.94 -12.91
C ARG A 253 15.91 0.41 -12.05
N VAL A 254 16.56 1.30 -11.29
CA VAL A 254 17.49 0.88 -10.23
C VAL A 254 16.70 0.12 -9.18
N LYS A 255 16.96 -1.18 -9.05
CA LYS A 255 16.34 -2.02 -8.04
C LYS A 255 17.14 -1.86 -6.74
N ARG A 256 16.44 -1.63 -5.63
CA ARG A 256 17.06 -1.64 -4.30
C ARG A 256 17.61 -3.03 -4.02
N GLY A 257 18.77 -3.08 -3.38
CA GLY A 257 19.35 -4.32 -2.91
C GLY A 257 18.67 -4.81 -1.64
N GLU A 258 18.95 -6.05 -1.28
CA GLU A 258 18.54 -6.63 0.00
C GLU A 258 19.78 -7.18 0.71
N ALA A 259 19.89 -6.92 2.01
CA ALA A 259 20.88 -7.54 2.88
C ALA A 259 20.18 -8.67 3.64
N VAL A 260 20.47 -9.92 3.26
CA VAL A 260 19.86 -11.11 3.86
C VAL A 260 20.92 -11.81 4.73
N PRO A 261 20.87 -11.70 6.07
CA PRO A 261 21.72 -12.49 6.95
C PRO A 261 21.59 -13.99 6.70
N GLN A 262 22.66 -14.73 6.98
CA GLN A 262 22.72 -16.18 6.85
C GLN A 262 22.80 -16.80 8.24
N GLY A 263 21.90 -17.73 8.59
CA GLY A 263 21.99 -18.57 9.79
C GLY A 263 22.53 -17.88 11.04
N ASP A 264 23.80 -18.18 11.38
CA ASP A 264 24.49 -17.67 12.57
C ASP A 264 24.64 -16.13 12.59
N ASP A 265 24.59 -15.46 11.43
CA ASP A 265 24.70 -14.00 11.29
C ASP A 265 23.36 -13.27 11.52
N VAL A 266 22.29 -13.98 11.91
CA VAL A 266 20.99 -13.37 12.25
C VAL A 266 21.01 -12.78 13.66
N ILE A 267 21.69 -13.43 14.60
CA ILE A 267 21.76 -12.98 16.00
C ILE A 267 22.61 -11.71 16.06
N ASP A 268 22.10 -10.69 16.75
CA ASP A 268 22.71 -9.35 16.87
C ASP A 268 22.91 -8.61 15.53
N ASN A 269 22.15 -8.97 14.49
CA ASN A 269 22.14 -8.24 13.23
C ASN A 269 21.08 -7.13 13.24
N PHE A 270 21.54 -5.89 13.15
CA PHE A 270 20.70 -4.69 13.12
C PHE A 270 20.78 -3.96 11.78
N GLU A 271 21.29 -4.60 10.73
CA GLU A 271 21.36 -4.00 9.40
C GLU A 271 19.97 -3.94 8.76
N ASP A 272 19.70 -2.85 8.03
CA ASP A 272 18.46 -2.71 7.29
C ASP A 272 18.36 -3.76 6.18
N ARG A 273 17.26 -4.50 6.16
CA ARG A 273 16.98 -5.53 5.14
C ARG A 273 16.89 -4.96 3.74
N ILE A 274 16.33 -3.77 3.59
CA ILE A 274 16.23 -3.06 2.31
C ILE A 274 17.36 -2.06 2.23
N ILE A 275 18.29 -2.31 1.32
CA ILE A 275 19.39 -1.38 1.07
C ILE A 275 18.82 -0.19 0.30
N GLY A 276 18.83 0.97 0.96
CA GLY A 276 18.42 2.24 0.35
C GLY A 276 19.27 2.57 -0.88
N LEU A 277 18.72 3.41 -1.76
CA LEU A 277 19.52 3.97 -2.85
C LEU A 277 20.59 4.88 -2.25
N THR A 278 21.80 4.83 -2.81
CA THR A 278 22.81 5.87 -2.56
C THR A 278 22.29 7.23 -3.04
N GLU A 279 22.88 8.32 -2.56
CA GLU A 279 22.50 9.67 -3.02
C GLU A 279 22.62 9.81 -4.55
N GLU A 280 23.67 9.24 -5.15
CA GLU A 280 23.87 9.25 -6.60
C GLU A 280 22.75 8.48 -7.33
N GLU A 281 22.39 7.29 -6.87
CA GLU A 281 21.30 6.50 -7.44
C GLU A 281 19.93 7.17 -7.24
N ALA A 282 19.70 7.79 -6.09
CA ALA A 282 18.48 8.51 -5.78
C ALA A 282 18.32 9.73 -6.70
N ILE A 283 19.39 10.52 -6.89
CA ILE A 283 19.39 11.66 -7.84
C ILE A 283 19.17 11.17 -9.26
N LYS A 284 19.86 10.09 -9.66
CA LYS A 284 19.70 9.49 -10.99
C LYS A 284 18.25 9.07 -11.22
N GLU A 285 17.63 8.36 -10.28
CA GLU A 285 16.24 7.93 -10.42
C GLU A 285 15.26 9.11 -10.38
N ALA A 286 15.50 10.11 -9.54
CA ALA A 286 14.69 11.33 -9.49
C ALA A 286 14.77 12.15 -10.79
N SER A 287 15.94 12.18 -11.45
CA SER A 287 16.13 12.88 -12.74
C SER A 287 15.32 12.28 -13.90
N ARG A 288 14.82 11.05 -13.74
CA ARG A 288 13.93 10.38 -14.71
C ARG A 288 12.46 10.76 -14.51
N CYS A 289 12.12 11.50 -13.46
CA CYS A 289 10.78 11.98 -13.22
C CYS A 289 10.35 12.93 -14.33
N MET A 290 9.27 12.60 -15.01
CA MET A 290 8.73 13.43 -16.10
C MET A 290 7.77 14.52 -15.60
N SER A 291 7.49 14.62 -14.29
CA SER A 291 6.44 15.51 -13.77
C SER A 291 5.09 15.26 -14.48
N CYS A 292 4.62 14.01 -14.48
CA CYS A 292 3.37 13.58 -15.10
C CYS A 292 2.20 14.54 -14.78
N GLY A 293 1.50 15.03 -15.82
CA GLY A 293 0.42 16.02 -15.68
C GLY A 293 0.87 17.48 -15.62
N MET A 294 2.17 17.76 -15.59
CA MET A 294 2.75 19.10 -15.59
C MET A 294 3.76 19.29 -16.75
N CYS A 295 4.02 20.54 -17.12
CA CYS A 295 5.13 20.85 -18.02
C CYS A 295 6.46 20.73 -17.28
N PHE A 296 7.49 20.15 -17.92
CA PHE A 296 8.87 20.10 -17.40
C PHE A 296 9.88 20.68 -18.40
N GLU A 297 9.42 21.55 -19.32
CA GLU A 297 10.27 22.29 -20.27
C GLU A 297 11.10 21.41 -21.23
N CYS A 298 10.51 20.34 -21.78
CA CYS A 298 11.17 19.52 -22.81
C CYS A 298 11.21 20.13 -24.23
N ASP A 299 10.52 21.26 -24.44
CA ASP A 299 10.45 22.02 -25.70
C ASP A 299 9.86 21.30 -26.93
N ASN A 300 9.49 20.02 -26.84
CA ASN A 300 8.96 19.28 -27.99
C ASN A 300 7.75 19.99 -28.63
N CYS A 301 6.80 20.47 -27.82
CA CYS A 301 5.64 21.19 -28.33
C CYS A 301 5.97 22.50 -29.06
N VAL A 302 7.03 23.19 -28.66
CA VAL A 302 7.53 24.40 -29.32
C VAL A 302 8.18 24.04 -30.65
N ILE A 303 9.04 23.01 -30.65
CA ILE A 303 9.79 22.57 -31.83
C ILE A 303 8.88 22.01 -32.94
N TYR A 304 7.87 21.21 -32.55
CA TYR A 304 7.00 20.52 -33.50
C TYR A 304 5.79 21.36 -33.93
N CYS A 305 5.58 22.56 -33.36
CA CYS A 305 4.46 23.41 -33.77
C CYS A 305 4.71 24.00 -35.17
N PRO A 306 3.90 23.66 -36.19
CA PRO A 306 4.14 24.16 -37.55
C PRO A 306 3.77 25.64 -37.74
N GLN A 307 3.18 26.28 -36.74
CA GLN A 307 2.69 27.66 -36.79
C GLN A 307 3.38 28.58 -35.79
N ASP A 308 4.37 28.08 -35.04
CA ASP A 308 4.98 28.78 -33.90
C ASP A 308 3.93 29.32 -32.92
N ALA A 309 2.83 28.58 -32.76
CA ALA A 309 1.73 28.93 -31.87
C ALA A 309 2.08 28.60 -30.40
N VAL A 310 2.88 27.56 -30.15
CA VAL A 310 3.32 27.21 -28.80
C VAL A 310 4.67 27.86 -28.52
N PHE A 311 4.79 28.59 -27.41
CA PHE A 311 6.00 29.31 -27.04
C PHE A 311 6.32 29.19 -25.54
N ARG A 312 7.57 29.47 -25.16
CA ARG A 312 7.97 29.44 -23.75
C ARG A 312 7.42 30.64 -22.98
N VAL A 313 6.88 30.38 -21.80
CA VAL A 313 6.51 31.42 -20.85
C VAL A 313 7.77 32.17 -20.41
N LYS A 314 7.66 33.49 -20.24
CA LYS A 314 8.79 34.29 -19.74
C LYS A 314 9.15 33.89 -18.31
N LYS A 315 10.43 33.95 -17.95
CA LYS A 315 10.92 33.49 -16.63
C LYS A 315 10.28 34.20 -15.44
N ASP A 316 9.93 35.47 -15.60
CA ASP A 316 9.22 36.29 -14.60
C ASP A 316 7.71 35.97 -14.52
N LYS A 317 7.21 35.10 -15.39
CA LYS A 317 5.81 34.67 -15.49
C LYS A 317 5.63 33.16 -15.45
N SER A 318 6.71 32.38 -15.36
CA SER A 318 6.68 30.92 -15.25
C SER A 318 6.62 30.47 -13.80
N THR A 319 5.91 29.39 -13.54
CA THR A 319 5.93 28.68 -12.24
C THR A 319 6.07 27.18 -12.48
N MET A 320 6.19 26.41 -11.40
CA MET A 320 6.29 24.94 -11.47
C MET A 320 5.13 24.36 -12.28
N GLY A 321 5.46 23.64 -13.35
CA GLY A 321 4.48 22.99 -14.21
C GLY A 321 3.91 23.86 -15.34
N ARG A 322 4.27 25.16 -15.41
CA ARG A 322 3.76 26.12 -16.41
C ARG A 322 4.94 26.82 -17.13
N TYR A 323 5.47 26.16 -18.15
CA TYR A 323 6.64 26.65 -18.90
C TYR A 323 6.35 26.97 -20.37
N VAL A 324 5.20 26.56 -20.90
CA VAL A 324 4.79 26.87 -22.27
C VAL A 324 3.37 27.41 -22.29
N ASP A 325 3.07 28.25 -23.29
CA ASP A 325 1.78 28.86 -23.53
C ASP A 325 1.43 28.78 -25.01
N THR A 326 0.17 29.00 -25.37
CA THR A 326 -0.33 28.89 -26.75
C THR A 326 -0.96 30.20 -27.22
N ASP A 327 -0.44 30.71 -28.34
CA ASP A 327 -1.04 31.77 -29.13
C ASP A 327 -2.19 31.17 -29.95
N TYR A 328 -3.41 31.29 -29.43
CA TYR A 328 -4.60 30.70 -30.05
C TYR A 328 -4.94 31.33 -31.41
N ASP A 329 -4.49 32.56 -31.70
CA ASP A 329 -4.69 33.19 -33.01
C ASP A 329 -3.86 32.52 -34.12
N LYS A 330 -2.74 31.87 -33.74
CA LYS A 330 -1.89 31.09 -34.66
C LYS A 330 -2.22 29.60 -34.65
N CYS A 331 -2.91 29.12 -33.61
CA CYS A 331 -3.20 27.71 -33.46
C CYS A 331 -4.25 27.25 -34.48
N ILE A 332 -3.85 26.33 -35.37
CA ILE A 332 -4.75 25.74 -36.37
C ILE A 332 -5.39 24.41 -35.91
N GLY A 333 -5.20 24.01 -34.65
CA GLY A 333 -5.77 22.76 -34.12
C GLY A 333 -5.25 21.50 -34.82
N CYS A 334 -3.95 21.41 -35.11
CA CYS A 334 -3.36 20.24 -35.79
C CYS A 334 -2.98 19.07 -34.86
N HIS A 335 -3.10 19.22 -33.54
CA HIS A 335 -2.85 18.20 -32.51
C HIS A 335 -1.39 17.76 -32.33
N ILE A 336 -0.47 18.11 -33.23
CA ILE A 336 0.94 17.68 -33.17
C ILE A 336 1.58 17.96 -31.80
N CYS A 337 1.39 19.15 -31.23
CA CYS A 337 1.97 19.52 -29.94
C CYS A 337 1.43 18.67 -28.77
N ALA A 338 0.18 18.20 -28.85
CA ALA A 338 -0.41 17.29 -27.89
C ALA A 338 0.15 15.87 -28.04
N ASP A 339 0.24 15.38 -29.28
CA ASP A 339 0.72 14.01 -29.59
C ASP A 339 2.18 13.80 -29.16
N VAL A 340 3.02 14.83 -29.31
CA VAL A 340 4.44 14.77 -28.92
C VAL A 340 4.68 15.14 -27.46
N CYS A 341 3.64 15.49 -26.69
CA CYS A 341 3.77 15.86 -25.28
C CYS A 341 3.97 14.60 -24.42
N PRO A 342 5.14 14.40 -23.79
CA PRO A 342 5.40 13.17 -23.05
C PRO A 342 4.60 13.05 -21.75
N THR A 343 4.10 14.16 -21.20
CA THR A 343 3.47 14.20 -19.87
C THR A 343 1.97 14.48 -19.91
N GLY A 344 1.38 14.60 -21.10
CA GLY A 344 -0.03 14.96 -21.25
C GLY A 344 -0.39 16.37 -20.79
N TYR A 345 0.61 17.24 -20.60
CA TYR A 345 0.41 18.64 -20.23
C TYR A 345 -0.47 19.35 -21.27
N ILE A 346 -0.13 19.20 -22.55
CA ILE A 346 -0.94 19.71 -23.65
C ILE A 346 -2.07 18.73 -23.95
N LYS A 347 -3.31 19.19 -23.76
CA LYS A 347 -4.52 18.52 -24.24
C LYS A 347 -5.25 19.45 -25.19
N MET A 348 -5.88 18.87 -26.20
CA MET A 348 -6.66 19.62 -27.16
C MET A 348 -8.04 19.90 -26.58
N GLY A 349 -8.40 21.17 -26.46
CA GLY A 349 -9.71 21.61 -26.00
C GLY A 349 -10.74 21.58 -27.13
N LEU A 350 -11.26 20.39 -27.45
CA LEU A 350 -12.54 20.20 -28.12
C LEU A 350 -13.18 18.97 -27.45
N GLY A 351 -14.26 19.21 -26.70
CA GLY A 351 -14.76 18.29 -25.67
C GLY A 351 -15.08 16.86 -26.14
N GLU A 352 -14.85 15.92 -25.22
CA GLU A 352 -15.83 14.89 -24.90
C GLU A 352 -16.65 15.34 -23.69
#